data_AF-A0A8B6HPB9-F1
#
_entry.id   AF-A0A8B6HPB9-F1
#
_cell.length_a   1.000
_cell.length_b   1.000
_cell.length_c   1.000
_cell.angle_alpha   90.00
_cell.angle_beta   90.00
_cell.angle_gamma   90.00
#
_symmetry.space_group_name_H-M   'P 1'
#
loop_
_entity.id
_entity.type
_entity.pdbx_description
1 polymer ?
#
loop_
_entity_poly.entity_id
_entity_poly.type
_entity_poly.pdbx_seq_one_letter_code
_entity_poly.pdbx_strand_id
1 'polypeptide(L)'
;ELRNRTLCENLADDVCARIARVIPNMCSDSCIANNICPHTCGKCYNCLSCDEIESPDKCNTTTECNDGKECFLMEVLTHDFKPAVRLGCMEKMTCQKFHNSVTDVFGKRQSFTLQGRCCIGEKCNSNITSAINLTPTQTSRQDSSFH
;
A
#
# COMPACT_ATOMS: atom_id res chain seq x y z
N GLU A 1 8.91 -23.89 26.99
CA GLU A 1 8.46 -23.83 25.58
C GLU A 1 8.96 -22.55 24.95
N LEU A 2 9.83 -22.65 23.94
CA LEU A 2 10.22 -21.50 23.12
C LEU A 2 9.06 -21.22 22.17
N ARG A 3 8.24 -20.21 22.46
CA ARG A 3 7.21 -19.74 21.53
C ARG A 3 7.90 -19.35 20.24
N ASN A 4 7.51 -20.01 19.15
CA ASN A 4 7.88 -19.64 17.80
C ASN A 4 7.10 -18.36 17.47
N ARG A 5 7.64 -17.22 17.95
CA ARG A 5 6.99 -15.92 17.85
C ARG A 5 7.08 -15.50 16.39
N THR A 6 5.93 -15.30 15.75
CA THR A 6 5.84 -14.56 14.50
C THR A 6 6.49 -13.19 14.72
N LEU A 7 7.24 -12.72 13.72
CA LEU A 7 8.12 -11.55 13.83
C LEU A 7 7.38 -10.27 14.25
N CYS A 8 6.05 -10.24 14.15
CA CYS A 8 5.22 -9.06 14.27
C CYS A 8 4.11 -9.14 15.33
N GLU A 9 4.04 -10.19 16.14
CA GLU A 9 3.04 -10.25 17.21
C GLU A 9 3.45 -9.47 18.46
N ASN A 10 2.52 -8.67 18.97
CA ASN A 10 2.60 -8.11 20.32
C ASN A 10 2.75 -9.23 21.36
N LEU A 11 3.44 -8.96 22.47
CA LEU A 11 3.57 -9.93 23.57
C LEU A 11 2.19 -10.24 24.15
N ALA A 12 1.45 -9.18 24.39
CA ALA A 12 0.00 -9.13 24.57
C ALA A 12 -0.43 -7.66 24.46
N ASP A 13 -1.58 -7.39 23.85
CA ASP A 13 -2.05 -6.01 23.61
C ASP A 13 -2.26 -5.24 24.91
N ASP A 14 -2.73 -5.90 25.96
CA ASP A 14 -2.92 -5.31 27.28
C ASP A 14 -1.59 -4.96 27.97
N VAL A 15 -0.56 -5.80 27.78
CA VAL A 15 0.81 -5.53 28.26
C VAL A 15 1.36 -4.30 27.56
N CYS A 16 1.24 -4.23 26.23
CA CYS A 16 1.69 -3.08 25.45
C CYS A 16 0.95 -1.79 25.83
N ALA A 17 -0.37 -1.87 26.09
CA ALA A 17 -1.15 -0.74 26.58
C ALA A 17 -0.72 -0.27 27.98
N ARG A 18 -0.32 -1.20 28.87
CA ARG A 18 0.22 -0.86 30.20
C ARG A 18 1.61 -0.22 30.09
N ILE A 19 2.50 -0.77 29.26
CA ILE A 19 3.83 -0.19 29.05
C ILE A 19 3.71 1.23 28.50
N ALA A 20 2.83 1.48 27.53
CA ALA A 20 2.61 2.81 26.97
C ALA A 20 2.20 3.87 28.02
N ARG A 21 1.49 3.45 29.08
CA ARG A 21 1.11 4.34 30.19
C ARG A 21 2.26 4.66 31.13
N VAL A 22 3.18 3.72 31.34
CA VAL A 22 4.33 3.87 32.25
C VAL A 22 5.52 4.52 31.54
N ILE A 23 5.71 4.19 30.26
CA ILE A 23 6.82 4.64 29.41
C ILE A 23 6.19 5.24 28.13
N PRO A 24 5.85 6.54 28.12
CA PRO A 24 5.19 7.18 26.98
C PRO A 24 5.99 7.11 25.67
N ASN A 25 7.32 7.03 25.76
CA ASN A 25 8.24 6.92 24.63
C ASN A 25 8.70 5.48 24.37
N MET A 26 7.93 4.47 24.80
CA MET A 26 8.34 3.06 24.65
C MET A 26 8.67 2.68 23.20
N CYS A 27 8.03 3.31 22.22
CA CYS A 27 8.25 3.03 20.80
C CYS A 27 9.55 3.61 20.23
N SER A 28 10.26 4.45 21.00
CA SER A 28 11.62 4.87 20.68
C SER A 28 12.66 3.82 21.06
N ASP A 29 12.32 2.89 21.95
CA ASP A 29 13.17 1.75 22.31
C ASP A 29 12.98 0.66 21.24
N SER A 30 14.06 0.30 20.54
CA SER A 30 14.01 -0.68 19.46
C SER A 30 13.70 -2.10 19.94
N CYS A 31 14.04 -2.45 21.19
CA CYS A 31 13.66 -3.72 21.78
C CYS A 31 12.15 -3.78 21.94
N ILE A 32 11.55 -2.75 22.55
CA ILE A 32 10.11 -2.69 22.76
C ILE A 32 9.38 -2.60 21.41
N ALA A 33 9.79 -1.65 20.56
CA ALA A 33 9.12 -1.38 19.29
C ALA A 33 9.17 -2.56 18.33
N ASN A 34 10.27 -3.34 18.28
CA ASN A 34 10.38 -4.40 17.27
C ASN A 34 10.07 -5.80 17.83
N ASN A 35 10.23 -6.03 19.13
CA ASN A 35 10.15 -7.39 19.69
C ASN A 35 9.04 -7.57 20.73
N ILE A 36 8.58 -6.50 21.38
CA ILE A 36 7.57 -6.62 22.44
C ILE A 36 6.22 -6.13 21.95
N CYS A 37 6.18 -4.94 21.37
CA CYS A 37 4.95 -4.24 20.98
C CYS A 37 4.97 -3.72 19.52
N PRO A 38 5.33 -4.55 18.53
CA PRO A 38 5.44 -4.13 17.13
C PRO A 38 4.16 -3.54 16.53
N HIS A 39 2.99 -4.13 16.78
CA HIS A 39 1.75 -3.53 16.30
C HIS A 39 1.43 -2.22 17.01
N THR A 40 1.59 -2.16 18.34
CA THR A 40 1.30 -0.93 19.11
C THR A 40 2.22 0.21 18.71
N CYS A 41 3.46 -0.09 18.33
CA CYS A 41 4.43 0.91 17.87
C CYS A 41 4.38 1.17 16.36
N GLY A 42 3.41 0.61 15.64
CA GLY A 42 3.24 0.83 14.19
C GLY A 42 4.36 0.23 13.34
N LYS A 43 5.11 -0.73 13.89
CA LYS A 43 6.15 -1.48 13.18
C LYS A 43 5.58 -2.61 12.34
N CYS A 44 4.42 -3.12 12.73
CA CYS A 44 3.71 -4.15 11.98
C CYS A 44 2.21 -3.84 11.90
N TYR A 45 1.59 -4.27 10.81
CA TYR A 45 0.15 -4.18 10.56
C TYR A 45 -0.22 -5.11 9.41
N ASN A 46 -1.47 -5.54 9.34
CA ASN A 46 -1.96 -6.30 8.20
C ASN A 46 -2.44 -5.37 7.10
N CYS A 47 -2.16 -5.72 5.86
CA CYS A 47 -2.68 -5.05 4.67
C CYS A 47 -3.56 -6.00 3.88
N LEU A 48 -4.49 -5.47 3.09
CA LEU A 48 -5.13 -6.27 2.05
C LEU A 48 -4.08 -6.71 1.04
N SER A 49 -4.13 -7.96 0.60
CA SER A 49 -3.14 -8.54 -0.31
C SER A 49 -3.81 -9.43 -1.34
N CYS A 50 -3.89 -8.95 -2.57
CA CYS A 50 -4.47 -9.65 -3.70
C CYS A 50 -3.66 -9.33 -4.96
N ASP A 51 -3.50 -10.34 -5.80
CA ASP A 51 -2.92 -10.18 -7.13
C ASP A 51 -4.04 -10.03 -8.17
N GLU A 52 -3.90 -9.02 -9.03
CA GLU A 52 -4.70 -8.80 -10.24
C GLU A 52 -6.22 -8.96 -10.06
N ILE A 53 -6.84 -8.07 -9.29
CA ILE A 53 -8.31 -8.05 -9.11
C ILE A 53 -8.94 -6.85 -9.80
N GLU A 54 -10.23 -6.93 -10.11
CA GLU A 54 -10.94 -5.85 -10.83
C GLU A 54 -11.10 -4.57 -10.01
N SER A 55 -11.25 -4.69 -8.69
CA SER A 55 -11.39 -3.54 -7.79
C SER A 55 -10.91 -3.87 -6.36
N PRO A 56 -10.48 -2.87 -5.58
CA PRO A 56 -9.97 -3.09 -4.22
C PRO A 56 -10.98 -3.76 -3.29
N ASP A 57 -12.27 -3.46 -3.44
CA ASP A 57 -13.37 -3.99 -2.63
C ASP A 57 -13.53 -5.50 -2.73
N LYS A 58 -13.01 -6.12 -3.80
CA LYS A 58 -13.03 -7.57 -3.99
C LYS A 58 -11.92 -8.29 -3.24
N CYS A 59 -10.97 -7.57 -2.66
CA CYS A 59 -9.89 -8.18 -1.88
C CYS A 59 -10.34 -8.49 -0.45
N ASN A 60 -10.34 -9.77 -0.08
CA ASN A 60 -10.67 -10.23 1.27
C ASN A 60 -9.50 -10.92 1.99
N THR A 61 -8.38 -11.10 1.31
CA THR A 61 -7.16 -11.70 1.87
C THR A 61 -6.26 -10.63 2.45
N THR A 62 -5.61 -10.97 3.56
CA THR A 62 -4.69 -10.07 4.27
C THR A 62 -3.32 -10.70 4.38
N THR A 63 -2.30 -9.85 4.44
CA THR A 63 -0.92 -10.26 4.72
C THR A 63 -0.30 -9.32 5.75
N GLU A 64 0.61 -9.86 6.55
CA GLU A 64 1.33 -9.11 7.58
C GLU A 64 2.51 -8.36 6.95
N CYS A 65 2.60 -7.05 7.21
CA CYS A 65 3.76 -6.25 6.83
C CYS A 65 4.68 -6.03 8.03
N ASN A 66 5.95 -6.35 7.85
CA ASN A 66 7.00 -6.16 8.85
C ASN A 66 7.61 -4.76 8.78
N ASP A 67 8.51 -4.43 9.72
CA ASP A 67 9.19 -3.13 9.76
C ASP A 67 9.85 -2.79 8.41
N GLY A 68 9.73 -1.52 8.02
CA GLY A 68 10.21 -1.02 6.74
C GLY A 68 9.29 -1.31 5.54
N LYS A 69 8.15 -1.97 5.73
CA LYS A 69 7.11 -2.13 4.70
C LYS A 69 5.87 -1.30 4.99
N GLU A 70 5.14 -0.96 3.93
CA GLU A 70 3.90 -0.18 3.93
C GLU A 70 2.83 -0.91 3.11
N CYS A 71 1.54 -0.70 3.43
CA CYS A 71 0.47 -1.20 2.58
C CYS A 71 0.49 -0.44 1.27
N PHE A 72 0.36 -1.11 0.13
CA PHE A 72 0.19 -0.45 -1.15
C PHE A 72 -1.11 -0.86 -1.84
N LEU A 73 -1.52 0.00 -2.77
CA LEU A 73 -2.44 -0.27 -3.85
C LEU A 73 -1.82 0.32 -5.12
N MET A 74 -1.83 -0.45 -6.21
CA MET A 74 -1.40 0.04 -7.51
C MET A 74 -2.28 -0.49 -8.62
N GLU A 75 -2.47 0.33 -9.65
CA GLU A 75 -3.08 -0.09 -10.90
C GLU A 75 -2.06 -0.91 -11.71
N VAL A 76 -2.55 -1.97 -12.36
CA VAL A 76 -1.78 -2.84 -13.24
C VAL A 76 -2.62 -3.19 -14.46
N LEU A 77 -1.98 -3.75 -15.49
CA LEU A 77 -2.65 -4.39 -16.60
C LEU A 77 -2.48 -5.90 -16.47
N THR A 78 -3.56 -6.65 -16.58
CA THR A 78 -3.51 -8.11 -16.71
C THR A 78 -2.81 -8.51 -18.01
N HIS A 79 -2.50 -9.80 -18.18
CA HIS A 79 -1.96 -10.32 -19.45
C HIS A 79 -2.81 -9.98 -20.69
N ASP A 80 -4.14 -9.89 -20.54
CA ASP A 80 -5.07 -9.49 -21.61
C ASP A 80 -5.18 -7.96 -21.80
N PHE A 81 -4.26 -7.17 -21.25
CA PHE A 81 -4.29 -5.70 -21.25
C PHE A 81 -5.56 -5.08 -20.65
N LYS A 82 -6.19 -5.78 -19.69
CA LYS A 82 -7.33 -5.24 -18.94
C LYS A 82 -6.84 -4.53 -17.68
N PRO A 83 -7.44 -3.39 -17.31
CA PRO A 83 -7.14 -2.75 -16.03
C PRO A 83 -7.46 -3.68 -14.86
N ALA A 84 -6.54 -3.75 -13.91
CA ALA A 84 -6.70 -4.43 -12.64
C ALA A 84 -5.97 -3.66 -11.54
N VAL A 85 -6.15 -4.08 -10.30
CA VAL A 85 -5.44 -3.55 -9.14
C VAL A 85 -4.68 -4.65 -8.43
N ARG A 86 -3.56 -4.27 -7.82
CA ARG A 86 -2.73 -5.11 -6.98
C ARG A 86 -2.55 -4.46 -5.62
N LEU A 87 -2.68 -5.26 -4.56
CA LEU A 87 -2.56 -4.82 -3.17
C LEU A 87 -1.57 -5.71 -2.42
N GLY A 88 -0.91 -5.16 -1.39
CA GLY A 88 -0.07 -5.94 -0.49
C GLY A 88 0.87 -5.09 0.36
N CYS A 89 2.02 -5.68 0.71
CA CYS A 89 3.13 -4.99 1.38
C CYS A 89 4.22 -4.58 0.39
N MET A 90 4.71 -3.36 0.52
CA MET A 90 5.82 -2.84 -0.29
C MET A 90 6.87 -2.20 0.61
N GLU A 91 8.15 -2.31 0.23
CA GLU A 91 9.20 -1.58 0.94
C GLU A 91 8.98 -0.07 0.89
N LYS A 92 9.17 0.60 2.02
CA LYS A 92 8.99 2.05 2.16
C LYS A 92 9.76 2.86 1.12
N MET A 93 11.00 2.44 0.81
CA MET A 93 11.81 3.11 -0.21
C MET A 93 11.23 2.96 -1.62
N THR A 94 10.60 1.82 -1.91
CA THR A 94 9.93 1.58 -3.19
C THR A 94 8.63 2.38 -3.25
N CYS A 95 7.89 2.44 -2.14
CA CYS A 95 6.71 3.29 -2.03
C CYS A 95 7.00 4.77 -2.34
N GLN A 96 8.08 5.32 -1.79
CA GLN A 96 8.48 6.71 -2.02
C GLN A 96 8.70 7.02 -3.50
N LYS A 97 9.09 6.03 -4.31
CA LYS A 97 9.22 6.21 -5.76
C LYS A 97 7.85 6.41 -6.42
N PHE A 98 6.82 5.66 -6.02
CA PHE A 98 5.46 5.85 -6.55
C PHE A 98 4.85 7.21 -6.20
N HIS A 99 5.21 7.77 -5.04
CA HIS A 99 4.83 9.15 -4.69
C HIS A 99 5.47 10.20 -5.62
N ASN A 100 6.65 9.90 -6.18
CA ASN A 100 7.48 10.83 -6.93
C ASN A 100 7.52 10.56 -8.45
N SER A 101 7.10 9.38 -8.90
CA SER A 101 7.02 8.94 -10.30
C SER A 101 5.59 9.19 -10.79
N VAL A 102 5.33 10.35 -11.40
CA VAL A 102 5.44 10.61 -12.85
C VAL A 102 4.61 9.62 -13.66
N THR A 103 3.51 10.13 -14.20
CA THR A 103 2.76 9.64 -15.34
C THR A 103 3.66 8.92 -16.35
N ASP A 104 3.80 7.60 -16.24
CA ASP A 104 4.53 6.84 -17.24
C ASP A 104 3.59 6.59 -18.42
N VAL A 105 3.77 7.39 -19.47
CA VAL A 105 2.92 7.41 -20.66
C VAL A 105 3.24 6.16 -21.50
N PHE A 106 2.58 5.04 -21.18
CA PHE A 106 2.64 3.85 -22.01
C PHE A 106 1.92 4.08 -23.35
N GLY A 107 2.70 4.28 -24.41
CA GLY A 107 2.25 4.16 -25.80
C GLY A 107 1.58 5.40 -26.39
N LYS A 108 2.02 5.79 -27.59
CA LYS A 108 1.64 6.99 -28.36
C LYS A 108 0.16 7.11 -28.78
N ARG A 109 -0.81 6.41 -28.18
CA ARG A 109 -2.24 6.54 -28.57
C ARG A 109 -3.26 6.59 -27.44
N GLN A 110 -2.92 6.24 -26.20
CA GLN A 110 -3.80 6.38 -25.03
C GLN A 110 -2.90 6.54 -23.80
N SER A 111 -2.89 7.72 -23.19
CA SER A 111 -2.01 7.99 -22.04
C SER A 111 -2.63 7.35 -20.79
N PHE A 112 -2.31 6.09 -20.53
CA PHE A 112 -2.65 5.44 -19.25
C PHE A 112 -1.68 5.95 -18.19
N THR A 113 -2.20 6.56 -17.13
CA THR A 113 -1.40 6.90 -15.95
C THR A 113 -1.67 5.85 -14.89
N LEU A 114 -0.76 4.88 -14.74
CA LEU A 114 -0.87 3.92 -13.65
C LEU A 114 -0.64 4.64 -12.32
N GLN A 115 -1.67 4.67 -11.46
CA GLN A 115 -1.57 5.28 -10.14
C GLN A 115 -1.21 4.24 -9.09
N GLY A 116 -0.25 4.59 -8.22
CA GLY A 116 0.15 3.80 -7.07
C GLY A 116 0.14 4.66 -5.81
N ARG A 117 -0.36 4.11 -4.70
CA ARG A 117 -0.38 4.77 -3.39
C ARG A 117 -0.01 3.79 -2.31
N CYS A 118 0.63 4.29 -1.26
CA CYS A 118 0.85 3.52 -0.04
C CYS A 118 0.32 4.26 1.18
N CYS A 119 0.15 3.50 2.24
CA CYS A 119 -0.32 3.99 3.52
C CYS A 119 0.23 3.12 4.64
N ILE A 120 0.19 3.67 5.85
CA ILE A 120 0.63 3.01 7.07
C ILE A 120 -0.60 2.73 7.94
N GLY A 121 -0.69 1.51 8.47
CA GLY A 121 -1.72 1.11 9.42
C GLY A 121 -2.59 -0.05 8.95
N GLU A 122 -3.38 -0.58 9.88
CA GLU A 122 -4.19 -1.78 9.69
C GLU A 122 -5.18 -1.61 8.52
N LYS A 123 -5.00 -2.42 7.48
CA LYS A 123 -5.83 -2.52 6.27
C LYS A 123 -6.12 -1.16 5.63
N CYS A 124 -5.18 -0.21 5.74
CA CYS A 124 -5.38 1.16 5.26
C CYS A 124 -5.57 1.22 3.73
N ASN A 125 -5.10 0.21 3.00
CA ASN A 125 -5.27 0.09 1.55
C ASN A 125 -6.67 -0.36 1.09
N SER A 126 -7.63 -0.49 2.01
CA SER A 126 -9.05 -0.71 1.68
C SER A 126 -9.77 0.52 1.12
N ASN A 127 -9.36 1.73 1.53
CA ASN A 127 -10.07 2.98 1.21
C ASN A 127 -9.33 3.85 0.19
N ILE A 128 -8.29 3.31 -0.45
CA ILE A 128 -7.62 4.04 -1.51
C ILE A 128 -8.53 3.94 -2.72
N THR A 129 -9.31 5.00 -2.97
CA THR A 129 -10.02 5.17 -4.23
C THR A 129 -9.00 5.12 -5.35
N SER A 130 -9.01 4.00 -6.08
CA SER A 130 -8.40 3.93 -7.41
C SER A 130 -9.13 4.97 -8.23
N ALA A 131 -8.50 6.11 -8.50
CA ALA A 131 -9.04 7.07 -9.44
C ALA A 131 -8.83 6.49 -10.83
N ILE A 132 -9.65 5.49 -11.18
CA ILE A 132 -9.83 5.00 -12.54
C ILE A 132 -10.60 6.10 -13.28
N ASN A 133 -9.96 7.26 -13.46
CA ASN A 133 -10.41 8.26 -14.40
C ASN A 133 -9.94 7.80 -15.77
N LEU A 134 -10.66 6.83 -16.32
CA LEU A 134 -10.67 6.58 -17.77
C LEU A 134 -11.38 7.77 -18.43
N THR A 135 -10.76 8.95 -18.37
CA THR A 135 -11.21 10.07 -19.19
C THR A 135 -10.46 9.92 -20.50
N PRO A 136 -11.12 9.52 -21.61
CA PRO A 136 -10.51 9.67 -22.92
C PRO A 136 -10.27 11.16 -23.12
N THR A 137 -9.01 11.59 -23.08
CA THR A 137 -8.64 12.92 -23.55
C THR A 137 -8.97 12.94 -25.04
N GLN A 138 -10.15 13.48 -25.38
CA GLN A 138 -10.47 13.77 -26.77
C GLN A 138 -9.52 14.86 -27.22
N THR A 139 -8.43 14.46 -27.88
CA THR A 139 -7.63 15.38 -28.68
C THR A 139 -8.52 15.86 -29.81
N SER A 140 -9.14 17.03 -29.67
CA SER A 140 -9.74 17.72 -30.80
C SER A 140 -8.61 18.00 -31.80
N ARG A 141 -8.63 17.27 -32.92
CA ARG A 141 -7.81 17.64 -34.08
C ARG A 141 -8.34 18.99 -34.57
N GLN A 142 -7.60 20.06 -34.33
CA GLN A 142 -7.72 21.24 -35.17
C GLN A 142 -7.12 20.86 -36.53
N ASP A 143 -8.00 20.57 -37.49
CA ASP A 143 -7.66 20.58 -38.91
C ASP A 143 -7.28 22.02 -39.29
N SER A 144 -5.97 22.30 -39.35
CA SER A 144 -5.45 23.47 -40.05
C SER A 144 -5.60 23.23 -41.54
N SER A 145 -6.73 23.67 -42.09
CA SER A 145 -6.94 23.73 -43.54
C SER A 145 -6.16 24.92 -44.12
N PHE A 146 -5.32 24.63 -45.10
CA PHE A 146 -4.68 25.57 -46.02
C PHE A 146 -5.73 26.50 -46.69
N HIS A 147 -5.48 27.81 -46.65
CA HIS A 147 -5.76 28.76 -47.74
C HIS A 147 -4.83 29.96 -47.62
#